data_AF-A0A2M8L4P6-F1
#
_entry.id   AF-A0A2M8L4P6-F1
#
_cell.length_a   1.000
_cell.length_b   1.000
_cell.length_c   1.000
_cell.angle_alpha   90.00
_cell.angle_beta   90.00
_cell.angle_gamma   90.00
#
_symmetry.space_group_name_H-M   'P 1'
#
loop_
_entity.id
_entity.type
_entity.pdbx_description
1 polymer ?
#
loop_
_entity_poly.entity_id
_entity_poly.type
_entity_poly.pdbx_seq_one_letter_code
_entity_poly.pdbx_strand_id
1 'polypeptide(L)' 'MILKRGKLNFYYQARGSLGEVQSQMMVAKDLKFITENDFRKIFDQTEKTALILNGLIRSTEKLSKS' A
#
# COMPACT_ATOMS: atom_id res chain seq x y z
N MET A 1 -5.23 -1.00 24.55
CA MET A 1 -4.69 0.28 24.01
C MET A 1 -3.36 0.11 23.25
N ILE A 2 -2.38 -0.61 23.80
CA ILE A 2 -1.04 -0.81 23.20
C ILE A 2 -1.09 -1.56 21.84
N LEU A 3 -1.87 -2.64 21.74
CA LEU A 3 -2.01 -3.43 20.50
C LEU A 3 -2.65 -2.64 19.34
N LYS A 4 -3.57 -1.71 19.63
CA LYS A 4 -4.24 -0.88 18.62
C LYS A 4 -3.25 0.07 17.93
N ARG A 5 -2.30 0.66 18.69
CA ARG A 5 -1.24 1.52 18.15
C ARG A 5 -0.24 0.75 17.30
N GLY A 6 0.19 -0.44 17.73
CA GLY A 6 1.11 -1.28 16.94
C GLY A 6 0.53 -1.66 15.58
N LYS A 7 -0.76 -2.05 15.57
CA LYS A 7 -1.49 -2.37 14.33
C LYS A 7 -1.60 -1.17 13.37
N LEU A 8 -1.86 0.02 13.91
CA LEU A 8 -1.92 1.24 13.11
C LEU A 8 -0.54 1.60 12.51
N ASN A 9 0.53 1.51 13.29
CA ASN A 9 1.90 1.73 12.81
C ASN A 9 2.27 0.75 11.70
N PHE A 10 1.93 -0.53 11.87
CA PHE A 10 2.13 -1.56 10.86
C PHE A 10 1.43 -1.20 9.53
N TYR A 11 0.19 -0.71 9.58
CA TYR A 11 -0.52 -0.31 8.37
C TYR A 11 0.07 0.92 7.68
N TYR A 12 0.57 1.90 8.44
CA TYR A 12 1.29 3.02 7.83
C TYR A 12 2.60 2.58 7.18
N GLN A 13 3.35 1.69 7.81
CA GLN A 13 4.57 1.12 7.23
C GLN A 13 4.24 0.35 5.95
N ALA A 14 3.24 -0.52 5.98
CA ALA A 14 2.79 -1.26 4.80
C ALA A 14 2.36 -0.34 3.65
N ARG A 15 1.69 0.78 3.96
CA ARG A 15 1.32 1.79 2.95
C ARG A 15 2.53 2.50 2.37
N GLY A 16 3.55 2.79 3.19
CA GLY A 16 4.82 3.33 2.71
C GLY A 16 5.52 2.37 1.75
N SER A 17 5.71 1.11 2.15
CA SER A 17 6.32 0.09 1.30
C SER A 17 5.53 -0.18 0.02
N LEU A 18 4.20 -0.09 0.06
CA LEU A 18 3.38 -0.17 -1.16
C LEU A 18 3.68 0.97 -2.13
N GLY A 19 3.86 2.19 -1.63
CA GLY A 19 4.28 3.34 -2.45
C GLY A 19 5.66 3.14 -3.07
N GLU A 20 6.60 2.56 -2.34
CA GLU A 20 7.93 2.21 -2.87
C GLU A 20 7.82 1.19 -4.03
N VAL A 21 6.98 0.17 -3.88
CA VAL A 21 6.71 -0.81 -4.96
C VAL A 21 6.10 -0.13 -6.18
N GLN A 22 5.14 0.79 -5.99
CA GLN A 22 4.55 1.55 -7.09
C GLN A 22 5.60 2.38 -7.83
N SER A 23 6.48 3.08 -7.11
CA SER A 23 7.59 3.83 -7.70
C SER A 23 8.56 2.94 -8.46
N GLN A 24 8.97 1.81 -7.88
CA GLN A 24 9.85 0.85 -8.54
C GLN A 24 9.21 0.23 -9.79
N MET A 25 7.91 -0.02 -9.78
CA MET A 25 7.18 -0.51 -10.95
C MET A 25 7.17 0.50 -12.10
N MET A 26 6.99 1.79 -11.80
CA MET A 26 7.08 2.85 -12.81
C MET A 26 8.47 2.88 -13.45
N VAL A 27 9.53 2.83 -12.62
CA VAL A 27 10.92 2.77 -13.13
C VAL A 27 11.18 1.51 -13.95
N ALA A 28 10.72 0.34 -13.48
CA ALA A 28 10.91 -0.93 -14.19
C ALA A 28 10.24 -0.93 -15.56
N LYS A 29 9.07 -0.30 -15.65
CA LYS A 29 8.34 -0.10 -16.91
C LYS A 29 9.12 0.82 -17.86
N ASP A 30 9.59 1.97 -17.37
CA ASP A 30 10.31 2.96 -18.18
C ASP A 30 11.62 2.39 -18.73
N LEU A 31 12.32 1.58 -17.93
CA LEU A 31 13.53 0.85 -18.33
C LEU A 31 13.24 -0.41 -19.17
N LYS A 32 11.97 -0.68 -19.48
CA LYS A 32 11.50 -1.84 -20.27
C LYS A 32 11.89 -3.20 -19.67
N PHE A 33 12.08 -3.28 -18.36
CA PHE A 33 12.28 -4.55 -17.64
C PHE A 33 10.98 -5.37 -17.53
N ILE A 34 9.83 -4.70 -17.60
CA ILE A 34 8.51 -5.32 -17.63
C ILE A 34 7.70 -4.79 -18.81
N THR A 35 6.76 -5.59 -19.30
CA THR A 35 5.85 -5.14 -20.35
C THR A 35 4.82 -4.17 -19.77
N GLU A 36 4.25 -3.32 -20.63
CA GLU A 36 3.12 -2.46 -20.27
C GLU A 36 1.94 -3.28 -19.70
N ASN A 37 1.70 -4.49 -20.24
CA ASN A 37 0.63 -5.35 -19.78
C ASN A 37 0.88 -5.88 -18.35
N ASP A 38 2.13 -6.30 -18.07
CA ASP A 38 2.50 -6.77 -16.73
C ASP A 38 2.51 -5.61 -15.73
N PHE A 39 3.01 -4.44 -16.14
CA PHE A 39 2.92 -3.21 -15.35
C PHE A 39 1.47 -2.93 -14.95
N ARG A 40 0.53 -2.88 -15.92
CA ARG A 40 -0.88 -2.60 -15.62
C ARG A 40 -1.46 -3.61 -14.63
N LYS A 41 -1.24 -4.91 -14.84
CA LYS A 41 -1.75 -5.95 -13.94
C LYS A 41 -1.24 -5.79 -12.51
N ILE A 42 0.05 -5.54 -12.35
CA ILE A 42 0.66 -5.42 -11.02
C ILE A 42 0.28 -4.08 -10.37
N PHE A 43 0.34 -2.99 -11.14
CA PHE A 43 -0.02 -1.66 -10.65
C PHE A 43 -1.49 -1.60 -10.21
N ASP A 44 -2.43 -2.17 -10.97
CA ASP A 44 -3.83 -2.29 -10.56
C ASP A 44 -4.00 -3.06 -9.23
N GLN A 45 -3.18 -4.08 -9.01
CA GLN A 45 -3.18 -4.81 -7.74
C GLN A 45 -2.63 -3.96 -6.60
N THR A 46 -1.61 -3.14 -6.85
CA THR A 46 -1.10 -2.19 -5.85
C THR A 46 -2.17 -1.15 -5.48
N GLU A 47 -2.92 -0.63 -6.45
CA GLU A 47 -4.01 0.32 -6.21
C GLU A 47 -5.12 -0.28 -5.34
N LYS A 48 -5.56 -1.51 -5.66
CA LYS A 48 -6.51 -2.25 -4.81
C LYS A 48 -5.99 -2.43 -3.38
N THR A 49 -4.69 -2.73 -3.24
CA THR A 49 -4.06 -2.88 -1.92
C THR A 49 -4.03 -1.56 -1.15
N ALA A 50 -3.79 -0.43 -1.83
CA ALA A 50 -3.79 0.90 -1.23
C ALA A 50 -5.18 1.26 -0.66
N LEU A 51 -6.25 0.95 -1.41
CA LEU A 51 -7.63 1.16 -0.94
C LEU A 51 -7.93 0.36 0.34
N ILE A 52 -7.51 -0.91 0.39
CA ILE A 52 -7.69 -1.76 1.57
C ILE A 52 -6.91 -1.20 2.78
N LEU A 53 -5.63 -0.87 2.60
CA LEU A 53 -4.80 -0.29 3.65
C LEU A 53 -5.40 1.01 4.19
N ASN A 54 -5.88 1.89 3.31
CA ASN A 54 -6.53 3.14 3.72
C ASN A 54 -7.82 2.88 4.52
N GLY A 55 -8.62 1.88 4.14
CA GLY A 55 -9.78 1.45 4.92
C GLY A 55 -9.42 0.95 6.31
N LEU A 56 -8.39 0.09 6.39
CA LEU A 56 -7.90 -0.49 7.65
C LEU A 56 -7.33 0.58 8.59
N ILE A 57 -6.55 1.53 8.07
CA ILE A 57 -6.01 2.67 8.81
C ILE A 57 -7.16 3.48 9.42
N ARG A 58 -8.11 3.93 8.60
CA ARG A 58 -9.25 4.75 9.06
C ARG A 58 -10.09 4.03 10.11
N SER A 59 -10.35 2.74 9.92
CA SER A 59 -11.10 1.92 10.88
C SER A 59 -10.33 1.79 12.21
N THR A 60 -9.03 1.51 12.15
CA THR A 60 -8.18 1.33 13.33
C THR A 60 -7.98 2.64 14.11
N GLU A 61 -7.85 3.78 13.41
CA GLU A 61 -7.81 5.11 14.02
C GLU A 61 -9.08 5.40 14.82
N LYS A 62 -10.26 5.14 14.25
CA LYS A 62 -11.54 5.30 14.96
C LYS A 62 -11.60 4.44 16.21
N LEU A 63 -11.20 3.17 16.10
CA LEU A 63 -11.15 2.24 17.24
C LEU A 63 -10.12 2.63 18.30
N SER A 64 -9.09 3.41 17.97
CA SER A 64 -8.09 3.88 18.95
C SER A 64 -8.52 5.14 19.71
N LYS A 65 -9.52 5.87 19.20
CA LYS A 65 -10.06 7.09 19.83
C LYS A 65 -11.29 6.82 20.71
N SER A 66 -11.91 5.66 20.55
CA SER A 66 -12.94 5.08 21.43
C SER A 66 -12.32 4.22 22.53
#